data_AF-A0ABD3K4I7-F1
#
_entry.id   AF-A0ABD3K4I7-F1
#
_cell.length_a   1.000
_cell.length_b   1.000
_cell.length_c   1.000
_cell.angle_alpha   90.00
_cell.angle_beta   90.00
_cell.angle_gamma   90.00
#
_symmetry.space_group_name_H-M   'P 1'
#
loop_
_entity.id
_entity.type
_entity.pdbx_description
1 polymer ?
#
loop_
_entity_poly.entity_id
_entity_poly.type
_entity_poly.pdbx_seq_one_letter_code
_entity_poly.pdbx_strand_id
1 'polypeptide(L)'
;MTQKSNLFKGQQKKKTIPPNRHGKAPPTRKGKRNVKPLKVTKDMEMDRELSKFINHCNEMKAATAANKEGGQLSIVKPPSESTSGEKK
;
A
#
# COMPACT_ATOMS: atom_id res chain seq x y z
N MET A 1 39.74 -26.30 -26.98
CA MET A 1 39.26 -24.90 -26.85
C MET A 1 37.73 -24.92 -26.87
N THR A 2 37.08 -25.13 -25.71
CA THR A 2 35.61 -25.31 -25.63
C THR A 2 34.95 -24.19 -24.84
N GLN A 3 34.12 -23.44 -25.55
CA GLN A 3 33.37 -22.25 -25.19
C GLN A 3 32.18 -22.59 -24.27
N LYS A 4 32.44 -22.97 -23.00
CA LYS A 4 31.38 -23.38 -22.04
C LYS A 4 31.36 -22.58 -20.73
N SER A 5 31.75 -21.31 -20.75
CA SER A 5 31.75 -20.46 -19.55
C SER A 5 30.34 -20.11 -19.02
N ASN A 6 29.29 -20.22 -19.84
CA ASN A 6 27.92 -19.80 -19.47
C ASN A 6 26.95 -20.95 -19.14
N LEU A 7 27.43 -22.19 -19.02
CA LEU A 7 26.59 -23.38 -18.77
C LEU A 7 26.48 -23.77 -17.29
N PHE A 8 27.10 -23.02 -16.37
CA PHE A 8 27.10 -23.38 -14.95
C PHE A 8 25.79 -23.05 -14.24
N LYS A 9 25.22 -24.06 -13.57
CA LYS A 9 24.12 -23.93 -12.61
C LYS A 9 24.60 -23.03 -11.46
N GLY A 10 23.96 -21.87 -11.28
CA GLY A 10 24.28 -20.93 -10.19
C GLY A 10 24.27 -19.45 -10.57
N GLN A 11 24.27 -19.11 -11.87
CA GLN A 11 24.14 -17.70 -12.25
C GLN A 11 22.74 -17.17 -11.94
N GLN A 12 22.66 -16.07 -11.19
CA GLN A 12 21.42 -15.35 -10.94
C GLN A 12 20.89 -14.77 -12.25
N LYS A 13 19.91 -15.46 -12.85
CA LYS A 13 19.20 -14.96 -14.03
C LYS A 13 18.43 -13.70 -13.64
N LYS A 14 18.90 -12.53 -14.09
CA LYS A 14 18.11 -11.30 -14.04
C LYS A 14 16.89 -11.53 -14.94
N LYS A 15 15.69 -11.57 -14.36
CA LYS A 15 14.42 -11.68 -15.10
C LYS A 15 14.10 -10.34 -15.76
N THR A 16 14.91 -9.95 -16.73
CA THR A 16 14.65 -8.79 -17.58
C THR A 16 13.64 -9.21 -18.64
N ILE A 17 12.63 -8.37 -18.89
CA ILE A 17 11.63 -8.65 -19.92
C ILE A 17 12.36 -8.63 -21.28
N PRO A 18 12.28 -9.71 -22.08
CA PRO A 18 12.97 -9.77 -23.35
C PRO A 18 12.40 -8.70 -24.32
N PRO A 19 13.25 -8.11 -25.17
CA PRO A 19 12.81 -7.16 -26.18
C PRO A 19 11.88 -7.84 -27.20
N ASN A 20 11.03 -7.05 -27.86
CA ASN A 20 10.19 -7.53 -28.97
C ASN A 20 11.07 -7.98 -30.16
N ARG A 21 10.50 -8.70 -31.15
CA ARG A 21 11.17 -9.18 -32.36
C ARG A 21 11.98 -8.12 -33.12
N HIS A 22 11.66 -6.84 -32.95
CA HIS A 22 12.39 -5.71 -33.55
C HIS A 22 13.34 -4.99 -32.57
N GLY A 23 13.72 -5.62 -31.45
CA GLY A 23 14.62 -5.04 -30.45
C GLY A 23 14.01 -3.94 -29.57
N LYS A 24 12.79 -3.49 -29.87
CA LYS A 24 12.10 -2.45 -29.10
C LYS A 24 11.68 -2.99 -27.73
N ALA A 25 11.88 -2.19 -26.68
CA ALA A 25 11.35 -2.50 -25.37
C ALA A 25 9.80 -2.59 -25.45
N PRO A 26 9.17 -3.62 -24.87
CA PRO A 26 7.72 -3.74 -24.91
C PRO A 26 7.10 -2.52 -24.20
N PRO A 27 6.07 -1.89 -24.78
CA PRO A 27 5.42 -0.75 -24.16
C PRO A 27 4.85 -1.18 -22.81
N THR A 28 5.25 -0.51 -21.73
CA THR A 28 4.65 -0.75 -20.42
C THR A 28 3.21 -0.24 -20.45
N ARG A 29 2.23 -1.15 -20.50
CA ARG A 29 0.82 -0.79 -20.34
C ARG A 29 0.64 -0.01 -19.03
N LYS A 30 -0.06 1.14 -19.08
CA LYS A 30 -0.45 1.89 -17.86
C LYS A 30 -1.11 0.93 -16.87
N GLY A 31 -0.77 1.05 -15.58
CA GLY A 31 -1.05 0.03 -14.56
C GLY A 31 0.15 -0.86 -14.26
N LYS A 32 1.35 -0.27 -14.29
CA LYS A 32 2.67 -0.87 -14.02
C LYS A 32 2.57 -1.86 -12.86
N ARG A 33 2.99 -3.13 -13.09
CA ARG A 33 3.02 -4.17 -12.05
C ARG A 33 3.72 -3.60 -10.82
N ASN A 34 3.01 -3.52 -9.69
CA ASN A 34 3.60 -3.19 -8.40
C ASN A 34 4.51 -4.35 -7.98
N VAL A 35 5.72 -4.40 -8.54
CA VAL A 35 6.72 -5.39 -8.17
C VAL A 35 7.42 -4.85 -6.94
N LYS A 36 7.27 -5.57 -5.82
CA LYS A 36 7.97 -5.22 -4.58
C LYS A 36 9.47 -5.14 -4.87
N PRO A 37 10.14 -4.07 -4.43
CA PRO A 37 11.58 -3.93 -4.64
C PRO A 37 12.30 -5.08 -3.94
N LEU A 38 13.30 -5.64 -4.62
CA LEU A 38 14.08 -6.79 -4.09
C LEU A 38 14.96 -6.41 -2.90
N LYS A 39 15.31 -5.12 -2.77
CA LYS A 39 16.05 -4.55 -1.66
C LYS A 39 15.38 -3.24 -1.26
N VAL A 40 15.13 -3.07 0.03
CA VAL A 40 14.64 -1.81 0.60
C VAL A 40 15.86 -1.00 1.02
N THR A 41 15.99 0.21 0.48
CA THR A 41 17.05 1.16 0.89
C THR A 41 16.53 2.05 2.02
N LYS A 42 17.44 2.66 2.79
CA LYS A 42 17.08 3.59 3.87
C LYS A 42 16.24 4.77 3.36
N ASP A 43 16.58 5.31 2.20
CA ASP A 43 15.83 6.41 1.58
C ASP A 43 14.37 6.02 1.32
N MET A 44 14.13 4.79 0.84
CA MET A 44 12.77 4.28 0.63
C MET A 44 11.99 4.09 1.93
N GLU A 45 12.67 3.86 3.05
CA GLU A 45 12.02 3.79 4.37
C GLU A 45 11.63 5.18 4.85
N MET A 46 12.52 6.16 4.70
CA MET A 46 12.20 7.56 5.01
C MET A 46 11.03 8.07 4.16
N ASP A 47 11.02 7.80 2.85
CA ASP A 47 9.93 8.18 1.96
C ASP A 47 8.58 7.59 2.39
N ARG A 48 8.59 6.35 2.93
CA ARG A 48 7.39 5.71 3.48
C ARG A 48 6.92 6.39 4.75
N GLU A 49 7.83 6.75 5.65
CA GLU A 49 7.51 7.46 6.89
C GLU A 49 6.94 8.85 6.60
N LEU A 50 7.55 9.59 5.68
CA LEU A 50 7.05 10.88 5.20
C LEU A 50 5.64 10.75 4.60
N SER A 51 5.43 9.74 3.75
CA SER A 51 4.11 9.49 3.14
C SER A 51 3.05 9.16 4.19
N LYS A 52 3.38 8.34 5.21
CA LYS A 52 2.47 8.04 6.32
C LYS A 52 2.11 9.30 7.12
N PHE A 53 3.10 10.13 7.41
CA PHE A 53 2.89 11.39 8.13
C PHE A 53 1.95 12.33 7.36
N ILE A 54 2.20 12.51 6.06
CA ILE A 54 1.36 13.35 5.20
C ILE A 54 -0.08 12.82 5.17
N ASN A 55 -0.28 11.51 5.03
CA ASN A 55 -1.61 10.91 5.01
C ASN A 55 -2.33 11.13 6.35
N HIS A 56 -1.66 10.89 7.47
CA HIS A 56 -2.23 11.15 8.80
C HIS A 56 -2.65 12.62 8.97
N CYS A 57 -1.83 13.57 8.53
CA CYS A 57 -2.19 14.99 8.58
C CYS A 57 -3.40 15.32 7.69
N ASN A 58 -3.49 14.73 6.50
CA ASN A 58 -4.61 14.95 5.59
C ASN A 58 -5.90 14.35 6.13
N GLU A 59 -5.84 13.14 6.69
CA GLU A 59 -6.97 12.46 7.34
C GLU A 59 -7.49 13.28 8.51
N MET A 60 -6.60 13.72 9.41
CA MET A 60 -6.97 14.57 10.54
C MET A 60 -7.60 15.89 10.07
N LYS A 61 -7.02 16.53 9.06
CA LYS A 61 -7.57 17.78 8.51
C LYS A 61 -8.96 17.59 7.92
N ALA A 62 -9.17 16.50 7.18
CA ALA A 62 -10.47 16.15 6.63
C ALA A 62 -11.50 15.83 7.73
N ALA A 63 -11.11 15.06 8.74
CA ALA A 63 -11.96 14.76 9.90
C ALA A 63 -12.33 16.03 10.66
N THR A 64 -11.38 16.93 10.93
CA THR A 64 -11.65 18.20 11.61
C THR A 64 -12.59 19.09 10.78
N ALA A 65 -12.38 19.19 9.47
CA ALA A 65 -13.27 19.96 8.60
C ALA A 65 -14.71 19.40 8.63
N ALA A 66 -14.86 18.07 8.53
CA ALA A 66 -16.16 17.42 8.59
C ALA A 66 -16.86 17.61 9.95
N ASN A 67 -16.13 17.54 11.07
CA ASN A 67 -16.68 17.80 12.41
C ASN A 67 -17.04 19.28 12.63
N LYS A 68 -16.38 20.21 11.92
CA LYS A 68 -16.69 21.65 11.99
C LYS A 68 -17.94 21.99 11.19
N GLU A 69 -18.13 21.37 10.02
CA GLU A 69 -19.30 21.62 9.15
C GLU A 69 -20.52 20.75 9.51
N GLY A 70 -20.30 19.53 10.01
CA GLY A 70 -21.33 18.66 10.56
C GLY A 70 -21.30 18.70 12.09
N GLY A 71 -22.23 19.46 12.68
CA GLY A 71 -22.32 19.63 14.14
C GLY A 71 -22.28 18.32 14.92
N GLN A 72 -21.75 18.39 16.14
CA GLN A 72 -21.51 17.25 17.02
C GLN A 72 -22.78 16.41 17.22
N LEU A 73 -22.87 15.28 16.51
CA LEU A 73 -23.95 14.32 16.70
C LEU A 73 -23.74 13.61 18.04
N SER A 74 -24.44 14.05 19.08
CA SER A 74 -24.52 13.28 20.32
C SER A 74 -25.41 12.06 20.06
N ILE A 75 -24.80 10.88 20.09
CA ILE A 75 -25.58 9.65 20.16
C ILE A 75 -26.11 9.59 21.58
N VAL A 76 -27.35 10.05 21.79
CA VAL A 76 -28.08 9.86 23.05
C VAL A 76 -28.32 8.36 23.19
N LYS A 77 -27.50 7.71 24.01
CA LYS A 77 -27.72 6.31 24.37
C LYS A 77 -29.02 6.27 25.18
N PRO A 78 -30.07 5.57 24.73
CA PRO A 78 -31.27 5.43 25.53
C PRO A 78 -30.90 4.73 26.84
N PRO A 79 -31.49 5.13 27.99
CA PRO A 79 -31.26 4.43 29.24
C PRO A 79 -31.66 2.97 29.06
N SER A 80 -30.80 2.06 29.52
CA SER A 80 -31.11 0.63 29.53
C SER A 80 -32.41 0.43 30.30
N GLU A 81 -33.43 -0.11 29.64
CA GLU A 81 -34.66 -0.51 30.32
C GLU A 81 -34.30 -1.53 31.41
N SER A 82 -34.51 -1.11 32.66
CA SER A 82 -34.43 -1.98 33.82
C SER A 82 -35.59 -2.96 33.74
N THR A 83 -35.34 -4.19 33.30
CA THR A 83 -36.26 -5.31 33.47
C THR A 83 -36.25 -5.77 34.93
N SER A 84 -36.73 -4.92 35.83
CA SER A 84 -37.28 -5.32 37.12
C SER A 84 -38.73 -5.72 36.89
N GLY A 85 -38.97 -7.01 36.67
CA GLY A 85 -40.29 -7.57 36.40
C GLY A 85 -40.39 -9.00 36.88
N GLU A 86 -40.37 -9.16 38.20
CA GLU A 86 -40.76 -10.37 38.92
C GLU A 86 -42.23 -10.75 38.66
N LYS A 87 -42.54 -12.05 38.82
CA LYS A 87 -43.86 -12.73 38.96
C LYS A 87 -44.43 -13.42 37.72
N LYS A 88 -44.19 -14.74 37.62
CA LYS A 88 -45.10 -15.78 38.14
C LYS A 88 -44.41 -17.14 38.18
#